data_AF-A0A1L8DAY8-F1
#
_entry.id   AF-A0A1L8DAY8-F1
#
_cell.length_a   1.000
_cell.length_b   1.000
_cell.length_c   1.000
_cell.angle_alpha   90.00
_cell.angle_beta   90.00
_cell.angle_gamma   90.00
#
_symmetry.space_group_name_H-M   'P 1'
#
loop_
_entity.id
_entity.type
_entity.pdbx_description
1 polymer ?
#
loop_
_entity_poly.entity_id
_entity_poly.type
_entity_poly.pdbx_seq_one_letter_code
_entity_poly.pdbx_strand_id
1 'polypeptide(L)'
;ILLVQPGARPETRTYSDYESVNECMEGVCKIYEEHLKRKNPNSPTITYDISQLFDFVDQLTDLSCLVYQKSTNTYAPYNKDWIKEKIYVLLRQAAGNTD
;
A
#
# COMPACT_ATOMS: atom_id res chain seq x y z
N ILE A 1 3.51 -8.91 6.13
CA ILE A 1 4.76 -8.12 5.96
C ILE A 1 4.68 -7.41 4.61
N LEU A 2 4.93 -6.11 4.57
CA LEU A 2 5.05 -5.27 3.38
C LEU A 2 6.52 -4.92 3.18
N LEU A 3 7.02 -5.09 1.96
CA LEU A 3 8.38 -4.75 1.55
C LEU A 3 8.28 -3.59 0.57
N VAL A 4 9.00 -2.51 0.83
CA VAL A 4 8.93 -1.28 0.02
C VAL A 4 10.33 -0.83 -0.35
N GLN A 5 10.56 -0.54 -1.62
CA GLN A 5 11.76 0.13 -2.10
C GLN A 5 11.35 1.36 -2.92
N PRO A 6 11.31 2.56 -2.31
CA PRO A 6 10.87 3.77 -3.01
C PRO A 6 11.79 4.21 -4.14
N GLY A 7 13.11 3.99 -4.04
CA GLY A 7 14.08 4.41 -5.04
C GLY A 7 15.07 3.32 -5.45
N ALA A 8 15.78 3.53 -6.54
CA ALA A 8 16.70 2.53 -7.10
C ALA A 8 17.81 2.11 -6.12
N ARG A 9 18.16 2.99 -5.18
CA ARG A 9 19.23 2.76 -4.21
C ARG A 9 18.80 1.76 -3.12
N PRO A 10 19.56 0.68 -2.86
CA PRO A 10 19.18 -0.36 -1.90
C PRO A 10 18.92 0.14 -0.48
N GLU A 11 19.57 1.22 -0.03
CA GLU A 11 19.36 1.81 1.29
C GLU A 11 17.97 2.39 1.51
N THR A 12 17.18 2.55 0.43
CA THR A 12 15.78 2.99 0.54
C THR A 12 14.83 1.84 0.90
N ARG A 13 15.31 0.59 0.90
CA ARG A 13 14.51 -0.57 1.28
C ARG A 13 14.09 -0.47 2.73
N THR A 14 12.80 -0.65 2.95
CA THR A 14 12.20 -0.73 4.27
C THR A 14 11.09 -1.78 4.28
N TYR A 15 10.65 -2.17 5.47
CA TYR A 15 9.55 -3.09 5.64
C TYR A 15 8.63 -2.67 6.79
N SER A 16 7.42 -3.19 6.78
CA SER A 16 6.47 -3.05 7.89
C SER A 16 5.64 -4.33 8.00
N ASP A 17 5.23 -4.68 9.20
CA ASP A 17 4.33 -5.80 9.47
C ASP A 17 2.96 -5.31 9.93
N TYR A 18 1.96 -6.17 9.74
CA TYR A 18 0.55 -5.88 9.96
C TYR A 18 -0.15 -7.18 10.37
N GLU A 19 -1.21 -7.07 11.16
CA GLU A 19 -1.96 -8.23 11.66
C GLU A 19 -2.89 -8.80 10.58
N SER A 20 -3.27 -7.98 9.59
CA SER A 20 -4.13 -8.40 8.48
C SER A 20 -3.68 -7.86 7.12
N VAL A 21 -4.21 -8.48 6.06
CA VAL A 21 -4.04 -7.99 4.68
C VAL A 21 -4.66 -6.61 4.51
N ASN A 22 -5.80 -6.34 5.14
CA ASN A 22 -6.48 -5.06 5.02
C ASN A 22 -5.66 -3.91 5.64
N GLU A 23 -5.13 -4.11 6.85
CA GLU A 23 -4.23 -3.15 7.49
C GLU A 23 -2.96 -2.91 6.67
N CYS A 24 -2.44 -3.95 6.01
CA CYS A 24 -1.31 -3.84 5.09
C CYS A 24 -1.65 -2.94 3.89
N MET A 25 -2.85 -3.09 3.30
CA MET A 25 -3.30 -2.24 2.20
C MET A 25 -3.53 -0.79 2.66
N GLU A 26 -4.10 -0.58 3.84
CA GLU A 26 -4.20 0.75 4.46
C GLU A 26 -2.81 1.37 4.68
N GLY A 27 -1.81 0.56 5.03
CA GLY A 27 -0.42 0.98 5.11
C GLY A 27 0.11 1.56 3.79
N VAL A 28 -0.22 0.93 2.66
CA VAL A 28 0.16 1.45 1.33
C VAL A 28 -0.53 2.79 1.05
N CYS A 29 -1.82 2.94 1.38
CA CYS A 29 -2.52 4.21 1.27
C CYS A 29 -1.86 5.31 2.13
N LYS A 30 -1.50 5.00 3.38
CA LYS A 30 -0.81 5.92 4.30
C LYS A 30 0.55 6.37 3.77
N ILE A 31 1.33 5.47 3.16
CA ILE A 31 2.61 5.82 2.54
C ILE A 31 2.41 6.88 1.44
N TYR A 32 1.38 6.72 0.61
CA TYR A 32 1.06 7.68 -0.43
C TYR A 32 0.53 9.00 0.14
N GLU A 33 -0.33 8.95 1.16
CA GLU A 33 -0.83 10.13 1.85
C GLU A 33 0.29 10.95 2.50
N GLU A 34 1.28 10.30 3.11
CA GLU A 34 2.46 10.96 3.64
C GLU A 34 3.29 11.64 2.54
N HIS A 35 3.44 10.99 1.38
CA HIS A 35 4.08 11.58 0.20
C HIS A 35 3.32 12.83 -0.28
N LEU A 36 1.99 12.78 -0.32
CA LEU A 36 1.15 13.93 -0.68
C LEU A 36 1.24 15.06 0.36
N LYS A 37 1.25 14.75 1.66
CA LYS A 37 1.42 15.74 2.74
C LYS A 37 2.76 16.47 2.64
N ARG A 38 3.85 15.75 2.35
CA ARG A 38 5.19 16.35 2.16
C ARG A 38 5.23 17.28 0.95
N LYS A 39 4.50 16.95 -0.13
CA LYS A 39 4.38 17.82 -1.32
C LYS A 39 3.46 19.01 -1.10
N ASN A 40 2.46 18.89 -0.23
CA ASN A 40 1.43 19.91 -0.01
C ASN A 40 1.32 20.27 1.49
N PRO A 41 2.37 20.86 2.10
CA PRO A 41 2.44 21.05 3.55
C PRO A 41 1.36 21.99 4.12
N ASN A 42 0.79 22.85 3.27
CA ASN A 42 -0.26 23.79 3.66
C ASN A 42 -1.68 23.25 3.43
N SER A 43 -1.83 22.06 2.85
CA SER A 43 -3.15 21.45 2.65
C SER A 43 -3.58 20.72 3.92
N PRO A 44 -4.65 21.17 4.60
CA PRO A 44 -5.11 20.53 5.84
C PRO A 44 -5.73 19.15 5.59
N THR A 45 -6.18 18.89 4.37
CA THR A 45 -6.82 17.64 3.96
C THR A 45 -6.14 17.12 2.70
N ILE A 46 -6.00 15.80 2.62
CA ILE A 46 -5.45 15.11 1.45
C ILE A 46 -6.59 14.39 0.76
N THR A 47 -6.76 14.67 -0.52
CA THR A 47 -7.69 13.98 -1.40
C THR A 47 -6.93 13.54 -2.65
N TYR A 48 -7.24 12.34 -3.13
CA TYR A 48 -6.66 11.77 -4.34
C TYR A 48 -7.63 10.75 -4.93
N ASP A 49 -7.54 10.54 -6.24
CA ASP A 49 -8.23 9.44 -6.89
C ASP A 49 -7.40 8.15 -6.84
N ILE A 50 -8.06 7.01 -7.04
CA ILE A 50 -7.40 5.71 -6.98
C ILE A 50 -6.35 5.52 -8.08
N SER A 51 -6.53 6.15 -9.26
CA SER A 51 -5.53 6.11 -10.33
C SER A 51 -4.21 6.74 -9.90
N GLN A 52 -4.24 7.87 -9.21
CA GLN A 52 -3.06 8.55 -8.70
C GLN A 52 -2.30 7.70 -7.66
N LEU A 53 -3.02 6.95 -6.83
CA LEU A 53 -2.41 5.98 -5.91
C LEU A 53 -1.74 4.84 -6.69
N PHE A 54 -2.38 4.32 -7.74
CA PHE A 54 -1.81 3.25 -8.56
C PHE A 54 -0.58 3.72 -9.34
N ASP A 55 -0.62 4.93 -9.90
CA ASP A 55 0.54 5.55 -10.56
C ASP A 55 1.72 5.69 -9.59
N PHE A 56 1.45 6.07 -8.34
CA PHE A 56 2.49 6.12 -7.30
C PHE A 56 3.07 4.73 -7.00
N VAL A 57 2.22 3.69 -6.85
CA VAL A 57 2.67 2.31 -6.64
C VAL A 57 3.55 1.83 -7.80
N ASP A 58 3.17 2.14 -9.04
CA ASP A 58 3.91 1.74 -10.23
C ASP A 58 5.28 2.45 -10.32
N GLN A 59 5.38 3.70 -9.81
CA GLN A 59 6.65 4.45 -9.73
C GLN A 59 7.65 3.91 -8.70
N LEU A 60 7.22 3.17 -7.67
CA LEU A 60 8.14 2.57 -6.70
C LEU A 60 9.13 1.64 -7.40
N THR A 61 10.36 1.52 -6.92
CA THR A 61 11.30 0.55 -7.51
C THR A 61 10.83 -0.88 -7.24
N ASP A 62 10.39 -1.15 -6.01
CA ASP A 62 9.80 -2.43 -5.64
C ASP A 62 8.71 -2.22 -4.58
N LEU A 63 7.68 -3.06 -4.67
CA LEU A 63 6.63 -3.17 -3.67
C LEU A 63 6.05 -4.59 -3.76
N SER A 64 6.19 -5.32 -2.66
CA SER A 64 5.65 -6.66 -2.52
C SER A 64 5.17 -6.88 -1.09
N CYS A 65 4.31 -7.86 -0.89
CA CYS A 65 3.92 -8.27 0.45
C CYS A 65 3.98 -9.78 0.61
N LEU A 66 4.27 -10.20 1.84
CA LEU A 66 4.29 -11.58 2.27
C LEU A 66 3.09 -11.78 3.20
N VAL A 67 2.19 -12.68 2.81
CA VAL A 67 0.98 -13.02 3.56
C VAL A 67 1.12 -14.40 4.18
N TYR A 68 0.95 -14.47 5.49
CA TYR A 68 1.06 -15.73 6.23
C TYR A 68 -0.09 -16.68 5.89
N GLN A 69 0.25 -17.93 5.56
CA GLN A 69 -0.68 -19.02 5.26
C GLN A 69 -0.67 -20.03 6.40
N LYS A 70 -1.73 -20.04 7.20
CA LYS A 70 -1.87 -20.95 8.37
C LYS A 70 -1.84 -22.43 7.98
N SER A 71 -2.39 -22.79 6.82
CA SER A 71 -2.49 -24.19 6.37
C SER A 71 -1.14 -24.83 6.07
N THR A 72 -0.19 -24.04 5.55
CA THR A 72 1.15 -24.50 5.15
C THR A 72 2.23 -24.03 6.11
N ASN A 73 1.89 -23.14 7.06
CA ASN A 73 2.84 -22.45 7.94
C ASN A 73 3.96 -21.73 7.16
N THR A 74 3.60 -21.07 6.05
CA THR A 74 4.53 -20.35 5.18
C THR A 74 4.04 -18.93 4.89
N TYR A 75 4.87 -18.14 4.22
CA TYR A 75 4.48 -16.85 3.67
C TYR A 75 4.39 -16.94 2.15
N ALA A 76 3.23 -16.56 1.60
CA ALA A 76 3.06 -16.43 0.16
C ALA A 76 3.42 -15.00 -0.29
N PRO A 77 4.28 -14.86 -1.31
CA PRO A 77 4.64 -13.56 -1.86
C PRO A 77 3.59 -13.07 -2.86
N TYR A 78 3.33 -11.76 -2.83
CA TYR A 78 2.45 -11.06 -3.76
C TYR A 78 3.10 -9.77 -4.23
N ASN A 79 2.84 -9.42 -5.49
CA ASN A 79 3.44 -8.28 -6.18
C ASN A 79 2.53 -7.03 -6.15
N LYS A 80 2.99 -5.97 -6.82
CA LYS A 80 2.24 -4.71 -7.00
C LYS A 80 0.83 -4.88 -7.53
N ASP A 81 0.63 -5.72 -8.55
CA ASP A 81 -0.68 -5.85 -9.18
C ASP A 81 -1.70 -6.46 -8.22
N TRP A 82 -1.30 -7.48 -7.46
CA TRP A 82 -2.13 -8.04 -6.41
C TRP A 82 -2.43 -7.02 -5.30
N ILE A 83 -1.44 -6.22 -4.91
CA ILE A 83 -1.62 -5.14 -3.93
C ILE A 83 -2.64 -4.11 -4.44
N LYS A 84 -2.51 -3.64 -5.69
CA LYS A 84 -3.46 -2.71 -6.33
C LYS A 84 -4.88 -3.28 -6.35
N GLU A 85 -5.05 -4.56 -6.67
CA GLU A 85 -6.35 -5.24 -6.64
C GLU A 85 -6.95 -5.24 -5.22
N LYS A 86 -6.15 -5.57 -4.19
CA LYS A 86 -6.64 -5.59 -2.80
C LYS A 86 -6.97 -4.20 -2.28
N ILE A 87 -6.21 -3.18 -2.66
CA ILE A 87 -6.53 -1.78 -2.37
C ILE A 87 -7.86 -1.39 -3.03
N TYR A 88 -8.07 -1.75 -4.30
CA TYR A 88 -9.34 -1.48 -5.00
C TYR A 88 -10.53 -2.08 -4.25
N VAL A 89 -10.44 -3.34 -3.83
CA VAL A 89 -11.50 -4.02 -3.05
C VAL A 89 -11.73 -3.32 -1.71
N LEU A 90 -10.66 -2.98 -0.98
CA LEU A 90 -10.73 -2.30 0.31
C LEU A 90 -11.47 -0.96 0.19
N LEU A 91 -11.07 -0.11 -0.75
CA LEU A 91 -11.64 1.23 -0.93
C LEU A 91 -13.09 1.17 -1.42
N ARG A 92 -13.42 0.20 -2.30
CA ARG A 92 -14.80 -0.01 -2.75
C ARG A 92 -15.72 -0.44 -1.60
N GLN A 93 -15.23 -1.29 -0.68
CA GLN A 93 -15.99 -1.69 0.50
C GLN A 93 -16.20 -0.52 1.47
N ALA A 94 -15.17 0.30 1.68
CA ALA A 94 -15.29 1.50 2.53
C ALA A 94 -16.31 2.50 1.98
N ALA A 95 -16.37 2.70 0.66
CA ALA A 95 -17.35 3.56 0.01
C ALA A 95 -18.77 2.97 -0.05
N GLY A 96 -18.92 1.65 0.07
CA GLY A 96 -20.21 0.95 0.06
C GLY A 96 -20.82 0.74 1.44
N ASN A 97 -20.05 0.90 2.52
CA ASN A 97 -20.49 0.72 3.91
C ASN A 97 -20.98 2.03 4.58
N THR A 98 -21.30 3.07 3.80
CA THR A 98 -21.83 4.36 4.27
C THR A 98 -23.37 4.43 4.34
N ASP A 99 -24.05 3.30 4.55
CA ASP A 99 -25.49 3.25 4.83
C ASP A 99 -25.79 3.09 6.33
#